data_AF-A0A1E4NRW5-F1
#
_entry.id   AF-A0A1E4NRW5-F1
#
_cell.length_a   1.000
_cell.length_b   1.000
_cell.length_c   1.000
_cell.angle_alpha   90.00
_cell.angle_beta   90.00
_cell.angle_gamma   90.00
#
_symmetry.space_group_name_H-M   'P 1'
#
loop_
_entity.id
_entity.type
_entity.pdbx_description
1 polymer ?
#
loop_
_entity_poly.entity_id
_entity_poly.type
_entity_poly.pdbx_seq_one_letter_code
_entity_poly.pdbx_strand_id
1 'polypeptide(L)'
;MNARVDLPQAREVCPTTTRRLLAEGALLVDVREIAEVAQLAFDVPGVLLMPMSELEQRFAELPRDRELVLVCQVGTRSLKANYFLMYQGYTKVANMEGGLFKWARKGFPIKGARAGASASTPAAAGGCCGTAAAVPAAAASCCEPAPGADATAGTCCSPASAGGGCC
;
A
#
# COMPACT_ATOMS: atom_id res chain seq x y z
N MET A 1 9.75 4.56 42.01
CA MET A 1 8.43 3.98 41.70
C MET A 1 8.24 4.02 40.19
N ASN A 2 8.27 2.89 39.49
CA ASN A 2 7.97 2.88 38.05
C ASN A 2 6.45 2.79 37.90
N ALA A 3 5.80 3.92 37.63
CA ALA A 3 4.39 3.93 37.28
C ALA A 3 4.20 3.08 36.02
N ARG A 4 3.46 1.96 36.15
CA ARG A 4 2.98 1.23 34.96
C ARG A 4 2.01 2.17 34.25
N VAL A 5 2.42 2.67 33.09
CA VAL A 5 1.51 3.38 32.19
C VAL A 5 0.69 2.31 31.48
N ASP A 6 -0.58 2.19 31.87
CA ASP A 6 -1.54 1.32 31.20
C ASP A 6 -1.96 2.02 29.89
N LEU A 7 -1.31 1.65 28.80
CA LEU A 7 -1.62 2.19 27.48
C LEU A 7 -2.74 1.36 26.85
N PRO A 8 -3.82 1.99 26.36
CA PRO A 8 -4.84 1.28 25.61
C PRO A 8 -4.26 0.73 24.31
N GLN A 9 -4.96 -0.25 23.72
CA GLN A 9 -4.57 -0.80 22.43
C GLN A 9 -4.52 0.30 21.36
N ALA A 10 -3.46 0.26 20.55
CA ALA A 10 -3.29 1.15 19.42
C ALA A 10 -4.49 1.07 18.47
N ARG A 11 -5.08 2.22 18.10
CA ARG A 11 -6.11 2.26 17.07
C ARG A 11 -5.51 1.92 15.71
N GLU A 12 -5.98 0.84 15.10
CA GLU A 12 -5.57 0.43 13.76
C GLU A 12 -6.63 0.78 12.72
N VAL A 13 -6.20 1.32 11.58
CA VAL A 13 -7.07 1.72 10.48
C VAL A 13 -6.59 1.10 9.17
N CYS A 14 -7.53 0.68 8.33
CA CYS A 14 -7.18 0.16 7.01
C CYS A 14 -6.90 1.31 6.03
N PRO A 15 -6.18 1.06 4.91
CA PRO A 15 -5.85 2.12 3.93
C PRO A 15 -7.06 2.88 3.37
N THR A 16 -8.23 2.23 3.25
CA THR A 16 -9.46 2.90 2.78
C THR A 16 -9.96 3.90 3.83
N THR A 17 -9.93 3.52 5.11
CA THR A 17 -10.27 4.40 6.22
C THR A 17 -9.28 5.56 6.32
N THR A 18 -7.97 5.29 6.17
CA THR A 18 -6.94 6.32 6.13
C THR A 18 -7.24 7.36 5.06
N ARG A 19 -7.59 6.95 3.84
CA ARG A 19 -7.95 7.89 2.76
C ARG A 19 -9.16 8.76 3.12
N ARG A 20 -10.16 8.21 3.81
CA ARG A 20 -11.31 8.97 4.30
C ARG A 20 -10.88 10.00 5.35
N LEU A 21 -10.09 9.58 6.34
CA LEU A 21 -9.57 10.47 7.39
C LEU A 21 -8.74 11.61 6.80
N LEU A 22 -7.94 11.34 5.77
CA LEU A 22 -7.15 12.37 5.07
C LEU A 22 -8.06 13.41 4.39
N ALA A 23 -9.18 12.99 3.80
CA ALA A 23 -10.17 13.92 3.25
C ALA A 23 -10.88 14.75 4.33
N GLU A 24 -11.00 14.23 5.55
CA GLU A 24 -11.54 14.92 6.73
C GLU A 24 -10.50 15.84 7.42
N GLY A 25 -9.26 15.87 6.92
CA GLY A 25 -8.20 16.73 7.46
C GLY A 25 -7.27 16.06 8.48
N ALA A 26 -7.20 14.72 8.51
CA ALA A 26 -6.12 14.02 9.21
C ALA A 26 -4.75 14.29 8.56
N LEU A 27 -3.68 14.13 9.33
CA LEU A 27 -2.30 14.24 8.87
C LEU A 27 -1.70 12.85 8.68
N LEU A 28 -1.15 12.55 7.50
CA LEU A 28 -0.39 11.33 7.30
C LEU A 28 1.06 11.55 7.76
N VAL A 29 1.54 10.71 8.68
CA VAL A 29 2.91 10.76 9.18
C VAL A 29 3.66 9.52 8.72
N ASP A 30 4.61 9.69 7.82
CA ASP A 30 5.46 8.61 7.31
C ASP A 30 6.70 8.48 8.19
N VAL A 31 6.83 7.33 8.88
CA VAL A 31 7.96 7.06 9.80
C VAL A 31 9.10 6.27 9.17
N ARG A 32 9.13 6.19 7.84
CA ARG A 32 10.23 5.56 7.09
C ARG A 32 11.44 6.49 7.00
N GLU A 33 12.59 5.91 6.70
CA GLU A 33 13.80 6.69 6.49
C GLU A 33 13.74 7.46 5.16
N ILE A 34 14.45 8.59 5.10
CA ILE A 34 14.44 9.51 3.94
C ILE A 34 14.79 8.76 2.64
N ALA A 35 15.74 7.83 2.69
CA ALA A 35 16.14 7.01 1.54
C ALA A 35 15.00 6.13 0.99
N GLU A 36 14.14 5.60 1.86
CA GLU A 36 12.98 4.79 1.44
C GLU A 36 11.89 5.65 0.81
N VAL A 37 11.65 6.84 1.37
CA VAL A 37 10.66 7.79 0.85
C VAL A 37 11.09 8.35 -0.50
N ALA A 38 12.39 8.59 -0.70
CA ALA A 38 12.94 9.01 -1.98
C ALA A 38 12.69 8.00 -3.12
N GLN A 39 12.65 6.70 -2.80
CA GLN A 39 12.35 5.66 -3.78
C GLN A 39 10.84 5.54 -4.06
N LEU A 40 10.04 5.51 -3.00
CA LEU A 40 8.59 5.36 -3.09
C LEU A 40 7.91 6.11 -1.94
N ALA A 41 7.08 7.08 -2.28
CA ALA A 41 6.33 7.92 -1.35
C ALA A 41 4.83 7.85 -1.62
N PHE A 42 4.04 8.35 -0.68
CA PHE A 42 2.61 8.56 -0.85
C PHE A 42 2.39 9.78 -1.75
N ASP A 43 1.53 9.67 -2.76
CA ASP A 43 1.09 10.83 -3.56
C ASP A 43 -0.20 11.39 -2.97
N VAL A 44 -0.06 12.00 -1.80
CA VAL A 44 -1.16 12.56 -1.03
C VAL A 44 -0.74 13.94 -0.53
N PRO A 45 -1.64 14.94 -0.54
CA PRO A 45 -1.36 16.23 0.09
C PRO A 45 -1.26 16.10 1.61
N GLY A 46 -0.34 16.83 2.24
CA GLY A 46 -0.23 16.85 3.70
C GLY A 46 0.43 15.61 4.31
N VAL A 47 1.33 14.94 3.58
CA VAL A 47 2.21 13.91 4.14
C VAL A 47 3.37 14.59 4.86
N LEU A 48 3.55 14.27 6.13
CA LEU A 48 4.68 14.70 6.94
C LEU A 48 5.66 13.53 7.08
N LEU A 49 6.91 13.75 6.71
CA LEU A 49 7.99 12.79 6.90
C LEU A 49 8.59 12.98 8.30
N MET A 50 8.53 11.94 9.12
CA MET A 50 9.14 11.91 10.46
C MET A 50 9.90 10.59 10.63
N PRO A 51 11.15 10.51 10.15
CA PRO A 51 11.95 9.29 10.20
C PRO A 51 12.01 8.71 11.62
N MET A 52 12.03 7.38 11.74
CA MET A 52 12.06 6.72 13.04
C MET A 52 13.29 7.15 13.86
N SER A 53 14.41 7.40 13.18
CA SER A 53 15.65 7.94 13.74
C SER A 53 15.51 9.32 14.40
N GLU A 54 14.55 10.13 13.94
CA GLU A 54 14.33 11.50 14.41
C GLU A 54 13.08 11.65 15.30
N LEU A 55 12.20 10.65 15.29
CA LEU A 55 10.90 10.66 15.99
C LEU A 55 11.05 11.04 17.47
N GLU A 56 12.01 10.46 18.17
CA GLU A 56 12.20 10.71 19.62
C GLU A 56 12.59 12.15 19.94
N GLN A 57 13.23 12.85 19.00
CA GLN A 57 13.69 14.23 19.19
C GLN A 57 12.67 15.25 18.66
N ARG A 58 11.93 14.89 17.61
CA ARG A 58 11.06 15.80 16.86
C ARG A 58 9.56 15.56 17.04
N PHE A 59 9.15 14.58 17.85
CA PHE A 59 7.72 14.28 18.05
C PHE A 59 6.90 15.50 18.50
N ALA A 60 7.51 16.45 19.22
CA ALA A 60 6.86 17.67 19.68
C ALA A 60 6.44 18.61 18.54
N GLU A 61 7.00 18.47 17.34
CA GLU A 61 6.57 19.20 16.14
C GLU A 61 5.22 18.71 15.60
N LEU A 62 4.78 17.51 16.00
CA LEU A 62 3.52 16.95 15.53
C LEU A 62 2.32 17.66 16.18
N PRO A 63 1.34 18.12 15.39
CA PRO A 63 0.16 18.78 15.92
C PRO A 63 -0.67 17.82 16.76
N ARG A 64 -1.08 18.28 17.95
CA ARG A 64 -1.92 17.51 18.88
C ARG A 64 -3.41 17.71 18.64
N ASP A 65 -3.78 18.75 17.89
CA ASP A 65 -5.17 19.17 17.72
C ASP A 65 -5.91 18.33 16.66
N ARG A 66 -5.16 17.70 15.76
CA ARG A 66 -5.68 16.92 14.62
C ARG A 66 -5.37 15.43 14.72
N GLU A 67 -6.10 14.63 13.95
CA GLU A 67 -5.86 13.19 13.88
C GLU A 67 -4.59 12.87 13.09
N LEU A 68 -3.71 12.07 13.67
CA LEU A 68 -2.44 11.63 13.07
C LEU A 68 -2.57 10.17 12.65
N VAL A 69 -2.31 9.90 11.37
CA VAL A 69 -2.25 8.53 10.84
C VAL A 69 -0.81 8.18 10.54
N LEU A 70 -0.23 7.30 11.35
CA LEU A 70 1.13 6.84 11.24
C LEU A 70 1.22 5.71 10.23
N VAL A 71 2.29 5.76 9.44
CA VAL A 71 2.49 4.89 8.30
C VAL A 71 3.94 4.47 8.21
N CYS A 72 4.18 3.21 7.86
CA CYS A 72 5.48 2.77 7.42
C CYS A 72 5.34 1.84 6.21
N GLN A 73 6.34 1.01 5.94
CA GLN A 73 6.33 0.12 4.78
C GLN A 73 5.23 -0.96 4.89
N VAL A 74 5.11 -1.63 6.05
CA VAL A 74 4.20 -2.77 6.29
C VAL A 74 3.29 -2.61 7.52
N GLY A 75 3.50 -1.59 8.36
CA GLY A 75 2.71 -1.32 9.57
C GLY A 75 3.43 -1.56 10.91
N THR A 76 4.55 -2.29 10.94
CA THR A 76 5.23 -2.65 12.20
C THR A 76 5.96 -1.49 12.86
N ARG A 77 6.72 -0.70 12.10
CA ARG A 77 7.44 0.49 12.62
C ARG A 77 6.48 1.59 13.06
N SER A 78 5.42 1.82 12.29
CA SER A 78 4.39 2.80 12.61
C SER A 78 3.58 2.41 13.85
N LEU A 79 3.37 1.11 14.10
CA LEU A 79 2.75 0.65 15.35
C LEU A 79 3.61 1.00 16.58
N LYS A 80 4.94 0.81 16.50
CA LYS A 80 5.86 1.22 17.57
C LYS A 80 5.84 2.73 17.78
N ALA A 81 5.89 3.50 16.70
CA ALA A 81 5.77 4.96 16.76
C ALA A 81 4.42 5.41 17.36
N ASN A 82 3.34 4.67 17.09
CA ASN A 82 2.02 4.94 17.64
C ASN A 82 2.02 4.81 19.16
N TYR A 83 2.54 3.70 19.69
CA TYR A 83 2.68 3.51 21.14
C TYR A 83 3.60 4.55 21.77
N PHE A 84 4.69 4.92 21.10
CA PHE A 84 5.55 6.00 21.57
C PHE A 84 4.80 7.32 21.70
N LEU A 85 4.03 7.72 20.67
CA LEU A 85 3.25 8.96 20.72
C LEU A 85 2.12 8.89 21.76
N MET A 86 1.46 7.74 21.91
CA MET A 86 0.47 7.53 22.99
C MET A 86 1.10 7.70 24.37
N TYR A 87 2.32 7.19 24.57
CA TYR A 87 3.08 7.38 25.82
C TYR A 87 3.41 8.85 26.08
N GLN A 88 3.69 9.63 25.02
CA GLN A 88 3.91 11.08 25.11
C GLN A 88 2.62 11.90 25.28
N GLY A 89 1.46 11.24 25.40
CA GLY A 89 0.17 11.88 25.64
C GLY A 89 -0.62 12.25 24.38
N TYR A 90 -0.24 11.75 23.20
CA TYR A 90 -1.05 11.92 22.00
C TYR A 90 -2.26 10.99 22.05
N THR A 91 -3.46 11.57 21.97
CA THR A 91 -4.73 10.83 22.07
C THR A 91 -5.34 10.52 20.71
N LYS A 92 -5.06 11.34 19.70
CA LYS A 92 -5.63 11.23 18.34
C LYS A 92 -4.62 10.63 17.35
N VAL A 93 -4.14 9.43 17.65
CA VAL A 93 -3.15 8.72 16.82
C VAL A 93 -3.70 7.38 16.35
N ALA A 94 -3.40 7.03 15.11
CA ALA A 94 -3.84 5.79 14.48
C ALA A 94 -2.71 5.17 13.66
N ASN A 95 -2.58 3.85 13.70
CA ASN A 95 -1.67 3.10 12.85
C ASN A 95 -2.39 2.64 11.58
N MET A 96 -1.81 2.90 10.40
CA MET A 96 -2.32 2.31 9.16
C MET A 96 -1.81 0.88 8.98
N GLU A 97 -2.72 -0.07 9.07
CA GLU A 97 -2.43 -1.49 8.93
C GLU A 97 -1.97 -1.81 7.49
N GLY A 98 -0.88 -2.57 7.37
CA GLY A 98 -0.31 -3.00 6.09
C GLY A 98 0.51 -1.95 5.34
N GLY A 99 0.64 -0.73 5.89
CA GLY A 99 1.56 0.29 5.42
C GLY A 99 1.45 0.66 3.93
N LEU A 100 2.52 1.23 3.38
CA LEU A 100 2.63 1.60 1.97
C LEU A 100 2.36 0.42 1.02
N PHE A 101 2.73 -0.81 1.40
CA PHE A 101 2.46 -1.99 0.57
C PHE A 101 0.97 -2.21 0.35
N LYS A 102 0.15 -2.21 1.42
CA LYS A 102 -1.30 -2.40 1.31
C LYS A 102 -1.96 -1.21 0.62
N TRP A 103 -1.46 0.01 0.85
CA TRP A 103 -1.88 1.22 0.14
C TRP A 103 -1.68 1.09 -1.38
N ALA A 104 -0.46 0.77 -1.80
CA ALA A 104 -0.13 0.64 -3.21
C ALA A 104 -0.81 -0.58 -3.87
N ARG A 105 -1.01 -1.69 -3.14
CA ARG A 105 -1.79 -2.84 -3.62
C ARG A 105 -3.27 -2.51 -3.88
N LYS A 106 -3.83 -1.53 -3.16
CA LYS A 106 -5.19 -1.03 -3.42
C LYS A 106 -5.28 -0.09 -4.62
N GLY A 107 -4.16 0.20 -5.30
CA GLY A 107 -4.11 1.14 -6.42
C GLY A 107 -4.28 2.60 -5.99
N PHE A 108 -3.93 2.92 -4.74
CA PHE A 108 -3.95 4.29 -4.25
C PHE A 108 -2.72 5.08 -4.71
N PRO A 109 -2.80 6.43 -4.77
CA PRO A 109 -1.78 7.25 -5.42
C PRO A 109 -0.45 7.20 -4.63
N ILE A 110 0.64 7.00 -5.36
CA ILE A 110 2.02 6.89 -4.87
C ILE A 110 2.97 7.64 -5.82
N LYS A 111 4.02 8.27 -5.28
CA LYS A 111 5.10 8.91 -6.05
C LYS A 111 6.34 8.03 -6.03
N GLY A 112 7.09 8.00 -7.13
CA GLY A 112 8.34 7.25 -7.23
C GLY A 112 8.20 5.97 -8.04
N ALA A 113 9.32 5.28 -8.24
CA ALA A 113 9.40 4.16 -9.16
C ALA A 113 8.81 2.90 -8.52
N ARG A 114 7.50 2.69 -8.67
CA ARG A 114 7.00 1.33 -8.88
C ARG A 114 6.93 1.10 -10.38
N ALA A 115 7.78 0.21 -10.88
CA ALA A 115 7.53 -0.41 -12.18
C ALA A 115 6.15 -1.09 -12.10
N GLY A 116 5.13 -0.45 -12.68
CA GLY A 116 3.77 -0.98 -12.87
C GLY A 116 2.75 -0.69 -11.76
N ALA A 117 2.17 0.52 -11.74
CA ALA A 117 0.76 0.76 -11.37
C ALA A 117 0.39 2.22 -11.72
N SER A 118 -0.24 2.39 -12.89
CA SER A 118 -0.78 3.66 -13.38
C SER A 118 -2.17 3.93 -12.81
N ALA A 119 -2.37 5.11 -12.24
CA ALA A 119 -3.63 5.88 -12.21
C ALA A 119 -3.29 7.27 -11.62
N SER A 120 -3.65 8.42 -12.16
CA SER A 120 -4.52 8.76 -13.29
C SER A 120 -4.38 10.27 -13.51
N THR A 121 -4.09 10.71 -14.74
CA THR A 121 -4.27 12.11 -15.17
C THR A 121 -5.41 12.14 -16.16
N PRO A 122 -6.47 12.96 -15.98
CA PRO A 122 -7.42 13.18 -17.05
C PRO A 122 -6.97 14.35 -17.95
N ALA A 123 -7.07 14.08 -19.25
CA ALA A 123 -7.46 14.96 -20.35
C ALA A 123 -6.59 16.17 -20.74
N ALA A 124 -6.08 16.13 -21.98
CA ALA A 124 -6.50 17.07 -23.03
C ALA A 124 -6.31 16.43 -24.42
N ALA A 125 -7.27 16.73 -25.31
CA ALA A 125 -7.56 16.06 -26.57
C ALA A 125 -6.63 16.41 -27.73
N GLY A 126 -6.57 15.52 -28.73
CA GLY A 126 -6.09 15.86 -30.07
C GLY A 126 -5.82 14.68 -30.99
N GLY A 127 -6.81 14.33 -31.85
CA GLY A 127 -6.51 13.91 -33.22
C GLY A 127 -6.71 12.44 -33.59
N CYS A 128 -7.95 12.11 -33.99
CA CYS A 128 -8.24 11.00 -34.89
C CYS A 128 -7.87 11.40 -36.33
N CYS A 129 -6.79 10.86 -36.89
CA CYS A 129 -6.48 10.73 -38.34
C CYS A 129 -5.05 10.13 -38.42
N GLY A 130 -4.88 8.84 -38.72
CA GLY A 130 -4.61 8.32 -40.07
C GLY A 130 -3.16 8.65 -40.49
N THR A 131 -2.25 7.72 -40.79
CA THR A 131 -2.31 6.62 -41.76
C THR A 131 -1.05 5.75 -41.55
N ALA A 132 -1.20 4.44 -41.35
CA ALA A 132 -1.04 3.40 -42.39
C ALA A 132 0.36 2.78 -42.45
N ALA A 133 0.43 1.52 -42.00
CA ALA A 133 1.03 0.38 -42.71
C ALA A 133 0.80 -0.87 -41.82
N ALA A 134 -0.32 -1.59 -41.99
CA ALA A 134 -0.50 -2.65 -42.99
C ALA A 134 0.43 -3.87 -42.69
N VAL A 135 0.05 -4.77 -41.76
CA VAL A 135 -0.57 -6.13 -41.97
C VAL A 135 0.47 -7.27 -42.15
N PRO A 136 0.12 -8.57 -41.98
CA PRO A 136 -0.71 -9.18 -40.93
C PRO A 136 -0.20 -10.56 -40.42
N ALA A 137 -0.90 -11.05 -39.40
CA ALA A 137 -1.28 -12.45 -39.16
C ALA A 137 -0.21 -13.53 -38.95
N ALA A 138 -0.06 -13.95 -37.70
CA ALA A 138 0.03 -15.37 -37.38
C ALA A 138 -0.78 -15.66 -36.11
N ALA A 139 -1.62 -16.67 -36.21
CA ALA A 139 -2.60 -17.14 -35.24
C ALA A 139 -1.96 -17.94 -34.09
N ALA A 140 -2.85 -18.45 -33.23
CA ALA A 140 -2.66 -19.38 -32.11
C ALA A 140 -2.33 -18.69 -30.78
N SER A 141 -3.35 -18.44 -29.95
CA SER A 141 -4.05 -19.43 -29.13
C SER A 141 -3.15 -19.98 -28.04
N CYS A 142 -3.57 -19.67 -26.82
CA CYS A 142 -3.07 -20.14 -25.54
C CYS A 142 -2.92 -21.67 -25.51
N CYS A 143 -1.83 -22.16 -24.87
CA CYS A 143 -1.49 -23.56 -24.58
C CYS A 143 -1.26 -24.44 -25.85
N GLU A 144 -0.18 -25.19 -26.10
CA GLU A 144 0.93 -25.81 -25.35
C GLU A 144 1.79 -26.57 -26.44
N PRO A 145 2.67 -27.56 -26.17
CA PRO A 145 3.93 -27.63 -25.42
C PRO A 145 5.16 -28.00 -26.32
N ALA A 146 6.37 -27.91 -25.76
CA ALA A 146 7.62 -28.43 -26.35
C ALA A 146 7.71 -29.98 -26.29
N PRO A 147 8.34 -30.65 -27.27
CA PRO A 147 8.46 -32.10 -27.27
C PRO A 147 9.68 -32.55 -26.46
N GLY A 148 9.45 -33.39 -25.46
CA GLY A 148 10.53 -34.14 -24.78
C GLY A 148 10.52 -33.99 -23.26
N ALA A 149 9.52 -34.58 -22.60
CA ALA A 149 9.66 -35.14 -21.26
C ALA A 149 8.47 -36.07 -20.98
N ASP A 150 8.80 -37.26 -20.52
CA ASP A 150 7.92 -38.35 -20.10
C ASP A 150 6.60 -37.92 -19.46
N ALA A 151 5.50 -38.33 -20.11
CA ALA A 151 4.17 -38.30 -19.54
C ALA A 151 4.00 -39.50 -18.59
N THR A 152 4.27 -39.29 -17.31
CA THR A 152 3.58 -40.04 -16.25
C THR A 152 2.88 -39.07 -15.31
N ALA A 153 1.56 -39.03 -15.51
CA ALA A 153 0.50 -38.75 -14.54
C ALA A 153 0.41 -37.37 -13.86
N GLY A 154 -0.78 -36.75 -14.00
CA GLY A 154 -1.31 -35.90 -12.93
C GLY A 154 -2.16 -34.69 -13.35
N THR A 155 -3.18 -34.90 -14.16
CA THR A 155 -4.26 -33.91 -14.38
C THR A 155 -4.97 -33.57 -13.07
N CYS A 156 -5.02 -32.28 -12.71
CA CYS A 156 -5.96 -31.77 -11.69
C CYS A 156 -6.51 -30.41 -12.13
N CYS A 157 -7.65 -30.39 -12.82
CA CYS A 157 -8.63 -29.30 -12.73
C CYS A 157 -9.98 -29.68 -13.37
N SER A 158 -10.96 -29.97 -12.51
CA SER A 158 -12.41 -29.84 -12.76
C SER A 158 -13.06 -29.39 -11.44
N PRO A 159 -14.13 -28.57 -11.49
CA PRO A 159 -15.30 -28.95 -10.70
C PRO A 159 -16.66 -28.71 -11.36
N ALA A 160 -17.63 -29.52 -10.93
CA ALA A 160 -19.09 -29.51 -11.15
C ALA A 160 -19.61 -30.24 -12.42
N SER A 161 -20.48 -31.26 -12.34
CA SER A 161 -21.10 -31.95 -11.20
C SER A 161 -21.77 -33.25 -11.69
N ALA A 162 -21.35 -34.41 -11.16
CA ALA A 162 -22.21 -35.55 -10.76
C ALA A 162 -21.34 -36.78 -10.45
N GLY A 163 -21.27 -37.14 -9.17
CA GLY A 163 -20.91 -38.49 -8.72
C GLY A 163 -19.43 -38.85 -8.72
N GLY A 164 -18.93 -39.22 -7.53
CA GLY A 164 -17.70 -39.99 -7.37
C GLY A 164 -16.46 -39.13 -7.27
N GLY A 165 -15.84 -39.16 -6.09
CA GLY A 165 -14.56 -38.53 -5.84
C GLY A 165 -13.48 -38.99 -6.81
N CYS A 166 -12.57 -38.08 -7.13
CA CYS A 166 -11.27 -38.46 -7.65
C CYS A 166 -10.47 -39.05 -6.48
N CYS A 167 -10.08 -40.32 -6.61
CA CYS A 167 -8.91 -40.86 -5.91
C CYS A 167 -7.65 -40.08 -6.30
#